data_AF-A0AAJ2U3S5-F1
#
_entry.id   AF-A0AAJ2U3S5-F1
#
_cell.length_a   1.000
_cell.length_b   1.000
_cell.length_c   1.000
_cell.angle_alpha   90.00
_cell.angle_beta   90.00
_cell.angle_gamma   90.00
#
_symmetry.space_group_name_H-M   'P 1'
#
loop_
_entity.id
_entity.type
_entity.pdbx_description
1 polymer ?
#
loop_
_entity_poly.entity_id
_entity_poly.type
_entity_poly.pdbx_seq_one_letter_code
_entity_poly.pdbx_strand_id
1 'polypeptide(L)' 'MFKKKRNLLALGVLLLVTVATITASLWLVQSPTYIDSHQRLLGPSAKHWFGTDHFGRDIFSRVIV' A
#
# COMPACT_ATOMS: atom_id res chain seq x y z
N MET A 1 12.24 30.32 -10.17
CA MET A 1 13.04 29.07 -10.18
C MET A 1 12.48 27.96 -9.28
N PHE A 2 11.92 28.25 -8.11
CA PHE A 2 11.41 27.23 -7.15
C PHE A 2 10.22 26.38 -7.62
N LYS A 3 9.30 26.92 -8.43
CA LYS A 3 8.13 26.17 -8.94
C LYS A 3 8.54 24.93 -9.77
N LYS A 4 9.60 25.03 -10.59
CA LYS A 4 10.08 23.91 -11.42
C LYS A 4 10.58 22.73 -10.58
N LYS A 5 11.32 22.99 -9.49
CA LYS A 5 11.82 21.95 -8.58
C LYS A 5 10.69 21.22 -7.85
N ARG A 6 9.65 21.95 -7.42
CA ARG A 6 8.46 21.37 -6.78
C ARG A 6 7.66 20.48 -7.74
N ASN A 7 7.54 20.90 -9.00
CA ASN A 7 6.86 20.11 -10.02
C ASN A 7 7.61 18.81 -10.35
N LEU A 8 8.94 18.86 -10.43
CA LEU A 8 9.79 17.68 -10.60
C LEU A 8 9.64 16.69 -9.43
N LEU A 9 9.60 17.20 -8.18
CA LEU A 9 9.38 16.37 -7.01
C LEU A 9 7.99 15.71 -7.03
N ALA A 10 6.94 16.47 -7.35
CA ALA A 10 5.59 15.94 -7.48
C ALA A 10 5.50 14.86 -8.58
N LEU A 11 6.15 15.09 -9.72
CA LEU A 11 6.20 14.12 -10.81
C LEU A 11 6.95 12.85 -10.39
N GLY A 12 8.06 12.99 -9.65
CA GLY A 12 8.82 11.85 -9.13
C GLY A 12 8.02 11.00 -8.14
N VAL A 13 7.29 11.63 -7.21
CA VAL A 13 6.41 10.92 -6.27
C VAL A 13 5.28 10.22 -7.01
N LEU A 14 4.64 10.90 -7.97
CA LEU A 14 3.57 10.31 -8.78
C LEU A 14 4.08 9.08 -9.54
N LEU A 15 5.24 9.19 -10.19
CA LEU A 15 5.83 8.09 -10.93
C LEU A 15 6.19 6.91 -10.02
N LEU A 16 6.71 7.17 -8.82
CA LEU A 16 7.00 6.13 -7.83
C LEU A 16 5.74 5.39 -7.42
N VAL A 17 4.67 6.11 -7.07
CA VAL A 17 3.37 5.50 -6.70
C VAL A 17 2.81 4.69 -7.86
N THR A 18 2.83 5.22 -9.07
CA THR A 18 2.35 4.51 -10.26
C THR A 18 3.11 3.20 -10.49
N VAL A 19 4.44 3.22 -10.39
CA VAL A 19 5.26 2.00 -10.55
C VAL A 19 4.96 1.02 -9.41
N ALA A 20 4.83 1.48 -8.17
CA ALA A 20 4.51 0.63 -7.04
C ALA A 20 3.16 -0.07 -7.19
N THR A 21 2.12 0.63 -7.67
CA THR A 21 0.79 0.07 -7.92
C THR A 21 0.78 -0.93 -9.08
N ILE A 22 1.42 -0.61 -10.21
CA ILE A 22 1.47 -1.52 -11.38
C ILE A 22 2.22 -2.81 -11.03
N THR A 23 3.25 -2.73 -10.20
CA THR A 23 4.07 -3.89 -9.82
C THR A 23 3.58 -4.58 -8.55
N ALA A 24 2.53 -4.08 -7.89
CA ALA A 24 2.08 -4.54 -6.58
C ALA A 24 1.85 -6.07 -6.52
N SER A 25 1.28 -6.63 -7.59
CA SER A 25 1.01 -8.08 -7.70
C SER A 25 2.26 -8.96 -7.62
N LEU A 26 3.47 -8.41 -7.85
CA LEU A 26 4.73 -9.16 -7.85
C LEU A 26 5.36 -9.29 -6.46
N TRP A 27 5.06 -8.39 -5.53
CA TRP A 27 5.77 -8.29 -4.25
C TRP A 27 4.85 -8.24 -3.02
N LEU A 28 3.54 -8.18 -3.21
CA LEU A 28 2.57 -8.25 -2.13
C LEU A 28 2.66 -9.58 -1.36
N VAL A 29 2.90 -9.48 -0.05
CA VAL A 29 3.00 -10.64 0.86
C VAL A 29 1.65 -11.35 1.01
N GLN A 30 0.54 -10.60 0.96
CA GLN A 30 -0.82 -11.12 1.09
C GLN A 30 -1.74 -10.51 0.04
N SER A 31 -2.57 -11.38 -0.54
CA SER A 31 -3.59 -10.95 -1.51
C SER A 31 -4.53 -9.92 -0.87
N PRO A 32 -4.83 -8.80 -1.57
CA PRO A 32 -5.72 -7.75 -1.05
C PRO A 32 -7.16 -8.24 -0.80
N THR A 33 -7.54 -9.38 -1.36
CA THR A 33 -8.85 -10.00 -1.22
C THR A 33 -8.87 -11.18 -0.26
N TYR A 34 -7.72 -11.61 0.27
CA TYR A 34 -7.65 -12.71 1.23
C TYR A 34 -8.23 -12.30 2.58
N ILE A 35 -9.24 -13.04 3.02
CA ILE A 35 -9.99 -12.80 4.26
C ILE A 35 -9.52 -13.80 5.32
N ASP A 36 -9.09 -13.30 6.47
CA ASP A 36 -8.79 -14.11 7.66
C ASP A 36 -9.50 -13.56 8.90
N SER A 37 -10.52 -14.29 9.34
CA SER A 37 -11.36 -13.84 10.45
C SER A 37 -10.66 -13.87 11.81
N HIS A 38 -9.58 -14.64 11.96
CA HIS A 38 -8.80 -14.68 13.19
C HIS A 38 -7.87 -13.47 13.34
N GLN A 39 -7.57 -12.79 12.24
CA GLN A 39 -6.66 -11.66 12.19
C GLN A 39 -7.43 -10.34 11.94
N ARG A 40 -8.62 -10.17 12.51
CA ARG A 40 -9.42 -8.94 12.37
C ARG A 40 -8.96 -7.85 13.32
N LEU A 41 -9.05 -6.60 12.88
CA LEU A 41 -8.80 -5.40 13.71
C LEU A 41 -7.42 -5.40 14.39
N LEU A 42 -6.43 -6.01 13.74
CA LEU A 42 -5.05 -5.95 14.20
C LEU A 42 -4.46 -4.58 13.89
N GLY A 43 -3.70 -4.04 14.83
CA GLY A 43 -2.93 -2.81 14.62
C GLY A 43 -1.73 -3.02 13.66
N PRO A 44 -1.05 -1.93 13.31
CA PRO A 44 0.18 -1.97 12.51
C PRO A 44 1.25 -2.90 13.10
N SER A 45 1.85 -3.74 12.26
CA SER A 45 2.91 -4.68 12.63
C SER A 45 3.81 -5.01 11.43
N ALA A 46 4.92 -5.71 11.68
CA ALA A 46 5.80 -6.18 10.61
C ALA A 46 5.11 -7.12 9.61
N LYS A 47 4.08 -7.85 10.05
CA LYS A 47 3.26 -8.74 9.21
C LYS A 47 2.15 -8.00 8.47
N HIS A 48 1.60 -6.93 9.08
CA HIS A 48 0.54 -6.10 8.54
C HIS A 48 0.91 -4.63 8.69
N TRP A 49 1.58 -4.05 7.68
CA TRP A 49 2.21 -2.72 7.82
C TRP A 49 1.22 -1.64 8.25
N PHE A 50 -0.01 -1.71 7.74
CA PHE A 50 -1.10 -0.78 8.12
C PHE A 50 -2.18 -1.44 8.99
N GLY A 51 -1.94 -2.67 9.46
CA GLY A 51 -2.93 -3.47 10.20
C GLY A 51 -3.95 -4.15 9.29
N THR A 52 -5.03 -4.65 9.89
CA THR A 52 -6.09 -5.39 9.20
C THR A 52 -7.47 -4.77 9.40
N ASP A 53 -8.37 -4.99 8.43
CA ASP A 53 -9.73 -4.48 8.51
C ASP A 53 -10.70 -5.41 9.28
N HIS A 54 -11.99 -5.07 9.27
CA HIS A 54 -13.06 -5.85 9.93
C HIS A 54 -13.21 -7.28 9.40
N PHE A 55 -12.67 -7.57 8.21
CA PHE A 55 -12.64 -8.90 7.61
C PHE A 55 -11.27 -9.57 7.76
N GLY A 56 -10.31 -8.89 8.39
CA GLY A 56 -8.94 -9.36 8.57
C GLY A 56 -8.12 -9.35 7.29
N ARG A 57 -8.50 -8.50 6.33
CA ARG A 57 -7.71 -8.24 5.12
C ARG A 57 -6.60 -7.26 5.45
N ASP A 58 -5.44 -7.44 4.82
CA ASP A 58 -4.31 -6.52 4.96
C ASP A 58 -4.64 -5.15 4.34
N ILE A 59 -4.56 -4.08 5.14
CA ILE A 59 -4.92 -2.73 4.69
C ILE A 59 -3.88 -2.19 3.70
N PHE A 60 -2.61 -2.48 3.89
CA PHE A 60 -1.55 -2.00 3.00
C PHE A 60 -1.72 -2.58 1.59
N SER A 61 -1.98 -3.89 1.50
CA SER A 61 -2.29 -4.55 0.23
C SER A 61 -3.47 -3.91 -0.51
N ARG A 62 -4.47 -3.42 0.22
CA ARG A 62 -5.67 -2.78 -0.38
C ARG A 62 -5.45 -1.33 -0.78
N VAL A 63 -4.44 -0.65 -0.23
CA VAL A 63 -4.13 0.75 -0.57
C VAL A 63 -3.19 0.82 -1.78
N ILE A 64 -2.29 -0.14 -1.92
CA ILE A 64 -1.27 -0.13 -2.98
C ILE A 64 -1.82 -0.59 -4.33
N VAL A 65 -2.85 -1.46 -4.33
CA VAL A 65 -3.50 -2.03 -5.54
C VAL A 65 -4.63 -1.14 -6.03
#